data_AF-N8ZL66-F1
#
_entry.id   AF-N8ZL66-F1
#
_cell.length_a   1.000
_cell.length_b   1.000
_cell.length_c   1.000
_cell.angle_alpha   90.00
_cell.angle_beta   90.00
_cell.angle_gamma   90.00
#
_symmetry.space_group_name_H-M   'P 1'
#
loop_
_entity.id
_entity.type
_entity.pdbx_description
1 polymer ?
#
loop_
_entity_poly.entity_id
_entity_poly.type
_entity_poly.pdbx_seq_one_letter_code
_entity_poly.pdbx_strand_id
1 'polypeptide(L)'
;MKKIILIMLLMSTHSFAENLKCLNSYETLRNIQDEGINILENGTIKQVLDFNEQYDYANLYKNKHPGKGYWMDDWVDDDIAKTSLIVLATSVKSGKFKIINYTLNKPKANFISSVGEVCVIPVQSTGIYYDEEGTTNADIIFVRDLKSNLWRIYSYYGSERKEYFNEFFPDFPKSIKLSASSTIYKSGHKLTSIDVAQKMFKDMGVEMPPEVLINLQKSEKEAEARKKLNGF
;
A
#
# COMPACT_ATOMS: atom_id res chain seq x y z
N MET A 1 66.09 14.32 -25.90
CA MET A 1 64.61 14.34 -26.04
C MET A 1 64.01 13.48 -24.92
N LYS A 2 63.45 14.09 -23.87
CA LYS A 2 62.83 13.37 -22.74
C LYS A 2 61.36 13.10 -23.07
N LYS A 3 60.96 11.83 -23.14
CA LYS A 3 59.56 11.43 -23.30
C LYS A 3 58.88 11.52 -21.94
N ILE A 4 57.92 12.44 -21.81
CA ILE A 4 57.03 12.56 -20.66
C ILE A 4 55.91 11.53 -20.87
N ILE A 5 55.90 10.48 -20.05
CA ILE A 5 54.81 9.51 -20.00
C ILE A 5 53.68 10.16 -19.20
N LEU A 6 52.63 10.60 -19.90
CA LEU A 6 51.41 11.13 -19.29
C LEU A 6 50.60 9.95 -18.75
N ILE A 7 50.73 9.69 -17.44
CA ILE A 7 49.89 8.74 -16.72
C ILE A 7 48.50 9.37 -16.59
N MET A 8 47.59 8.98 -17.48
CA MET A 8 46.15 9.17 -17.26
C MET A 8 45.76 8.35 -16.02
N LEU A 9 45.64 9.03 -14.88
CA LEU A 9 44.87 8.49 -13.76
C LEU A 9 43.43 8.31 -14.24
N LEU A 10 43.08 7.08 -14.58
CA LEU A 10 41.71 6.60 -14.53
C LEU A 10 41.24 6.81 -13.09
N MET A 11 40.61 7.95 -12.82
CA MET A 11 39.76 8.11 -11.66
C MET A 11 38.61 7.13 -11.87
N SER A 12 38.78 5.91 -11.36
CA SER A 12 37.70 5.01 -11.07
C SER A 12 36.81 5.75 -10.09
N THR A 13 35.82 6.47 -10.62
CA THR A 13 34.65 6.87 -9.85
C THR A 13 34.13 5.57 -9.27
N HIS A 14 34.41 5.34 -8.00
CA HIS A 14 33.77 4.30 -7.23
C HIS A 14 32.31 4.72 -7.24
N SER A 15 31.57 4.22 -8.22
CA SER A 15 30.13 4.19 -8.15
C SER A 15 29.89 3.38 -6.90
N PHE A 16 29.66 4.08 -5.78
CA PHE A 16 29.11 3.48 -4.60
C PHE A 16 27.77 2.96 -5.08
N ALA A 17 27.74 1.70 -5.49
CA ALA A 17 26.52 0.94 -5.53
C ALA A 17 25.97 1.11 -4.12
N GLU A 18 24.98 2.00 -3.95
CA GLU A 18 24.32 2.15 -2.68
C GLU A 18 23.86 0.75 -2.30
N ASN A 19 24.47 0.20 -1.25
CA ASN A 19 24.07 -1.11 -0.76
C ASN A 19 22.60 -1.00 -0.39
N LEU A 20 21.77 -1.72 -1.17
CA LEU A 20 20.33 -1.76 -0.96
C LEU A 20 20.04 -2.02 0.52
N LYS A 21 19.23 -1.17 1.12
CA LYS A 21 18.96 -1.16 2.56
C LYS A 21 17.80 -2.03 2.97
N CYS A 22 16.91 -2.47 2.07
CA CYS A 22 15.66 -3.13 2.45
C CYS A 22 15.85 -4.27 3.47
N LEU A 23 16.75 -5.22 3.21
CA LEU A 23 17.00 -6.34 4.14
C LEU A 23 17.46 -5.88 5.52
N ASN A 24 18.27 -4.82 5.57
CA ASN A 24 18.78 -4.25 6.81
C ASN A 24 17.79 -3.26 7.46
N SER A 25 16.70 -2.90 6.78
CA SER A 25 15.67 -1.98 7.26
C SER A 25 14.40 -2.69 7.73
N TYR A 26 14.36 -4.03 7.77
CA TYR A 26 13.17 -4.79 8.16
C TYR A 26 12.56 -4.36 9.51
N GLU A 27 13.40 -4.06 10.50
CA GLU A 27 12.95 -3.55 11.80
C GLU A 27 12.29 -2.18 11.65
N THR A 28 12.89 -1.26 10.87
CA THR A 28 12.28 0.03 10.55
C THR A 28 10.94 -0.14 9.83
N LEU A 29 10.85 -1.02 8.84
CA LEU A 29 9.62 -1.26 8.09
C LEU A 29 8.52 -1.84 8.98
N ARG A 30 8.89 -2.74 9.90
CA ARG A 30 7.98 -3.27 10.92
C ARG A 30 7.51 -2.18 11.87
N ASN A 31 8.42 -1.36 12.38
CA ASN A 31 8.08 -0.28 13.31
C ASN A 31 7.11 0.73 12.68
N ILE A 32 7.25 1.05 11.40
CA ILE A 32 6.27 1.90 10.69
C ILE A 32 4.89 1.23 10.68
N GLN A 33 4.80 -0.07 10.38
CA GLN A 33 3.52 -0.78 10.40
C GLN A 33 2.92 -0.88 11.80
N ASP A 34 3.73 -1.21 12.81
CA ASP A 34 3.30 -1.27 14.21
C ASP A 34 2.80 0.10 14.70
N GLU A 35 3.49 1.18 14.35
CA GLU A 35 3.07 2.55 14.66
C GLU A 35 1.72 2.86 13.98
N GLY A 36 1.57 2.53 12.70
CA GLY A 36 0.32 2.72 11.96
C GLY A 36 -0.86 1.96 12.58
N ILE A 37 -0.65 0.69 12.96
CA ILE A 37 -1.67 -0.14 13.64
C ILE A 37 -2.04 0.50 14.98
N ASN A 38 -1.04 0.86 15.79
CA ASN A 38 -1.29 1.49 17.10
C ASN A 38 -2.01 2.84 16.97
N ILE A 39 -1.70 3.65 15.96
CA ILE A 39 -2.39 4.92 15.69
C ILE A 39 -3.85 4.66 15.26
N LEU A 40 -4.12 3.63 14.46
CA LEU A 40 -5.48 3.26 14.10
C LEU A 40 -6.29 2.81 15.33
N GLU A 41 -5.69 2.00 16.21
CA GLU A 41 -6.34 1.45 17.41
C GLU A 41 -6.53 2.51 18.51
N ASN A 42 -5.52 3.34 18.76
CA ASN A 42 -5.43 4.16 19.97
C ASN A 42 -5.26 5.67 19.69
N GLY A 43 -4.91 6.06 18.46
CA GLY A 43 -4.59 7.44 18.10
C GLY A 43 -5.83 8.32 17.88
N THR A 44 -5.62 9.63 17.79
CA THR A 44 -6.65 10.59 17.35
C THR A 44 -6.82 10.57 15.84
N ILE A 45 -7.94 11.10 15.33
CA ILE A 45 -8.12 11.25 13.87
C ILE A 45 -7.01 12.11 13.25
N LYS A 46 -6.54 13.15 13.95
CA LYS A 46 -5.42 13.95 13.48
C LYS A 46 -4.15 13.09 13.31
N GLN A 47 -3.81 12.25 14.29
CA GLN A 47 -2.65 11.37 14.20
C GLN A 47 -2.76 10.36 13.06
N VAL A 48 -3.97 9.84 12.79
CA VAL A 48 -4.22 8.95 11.63
C VAL A 48 -3.94 9.70 10.31
N LEU A 49 -4.43 10.93 10.18
CA LEU A 49 -4.22 11.74 8.99
C LEU A 49 -2.75 12.15 8.81
N ASP A 50 -2.09 12.59 9.89
CA ASP A 50 -0.68 12.97 9.88
C ASP A 50 0.21 11.77 9.51
N PHE A 51 -0.06 10.59 10.09
CA PHE A 51 0.68 9.36 9.76
C PHE A 51 0.50 8.98 8.29
N ASN A 52 -0.73 9.07 7.77
CA ASN A 52 -1.00 8.81 6.36
C ASN A 52 -0.25 9.79 5.44
N GLU A 53 -0.28 11.09 5.74
CA GLU A 53 0.47 12.11 5.00
C GLU A 53 1.99 11.83 4.99
N GLN A 54 2.53 11.40 6.12
CA GLN A 54 3.95 11.12 6.28
C GLN A 54 4.39 9.83 5.59
N TYR A 55 3.59 8.77 5.62
CA TYR A 55 4.05 7.43 5.23
C TYR A 55 3.39 6.85 3.99
N ASP A 56 2.20 7.28 3.58
CA ASP A 56 1.64 6.84 2.30
C ASP A 56 2.44 7.46 1.15
N TYR A 57 2.95 6.59 0.29
CA TYR A 57 3.75 6.96 -0.86
C TYR A 57 2.95 7.74 -1.90
N ALA A 58 1.66 7.45 -2.06
CA ALA A 58 0.80 8.14 -3.02
C ALA A 58 0.63 9.63 -2.68
N ASN A 59 0.77 10.03 -1.41
CA ASN A 59 0.69 11.43 -1.01
C ASN A 59 1.78 12.32 -1.63
N LEU A 60 2.90 11.74 -2.09
CA LEU A 60 3.93 12.49 -2.83
C LEU A 60 3.46 13.03 -4.19
N TYR A 61 2.34 12.51 -4.71
CA TYR A 61 1.82 12.80 -6.04
C TYR A 61 0.59 13.72 -6.02
N LYS A 62 0.16 14.18 -4.84
CA LYS A 62 -1.01 15.07 -4.69
C LYS A 62 -0.91 16.36 -5.50
N ASN A 63 0.30 16.88 -5.73
CA ASN A 63 0.51 18.06 -6.55
C ASN A 63 0.13 17.85 -8.04
N LYS A 64 0.14 16.61 -8.53
CA LYS A 64 -0.32 16.26 -9.88
C LYS A 64 -1.83 16.06 -9.97
N HIS A 65 -2.50 15.86 -8.83
CA HIS A 65 -3.94 15.62 -8.75
C HIS A 65 -4.60 16.60 -7.75
N PRO A 66 -4.69 17.90 -8.07
CA PRO A 66 -5.21 18.90 -7.13
C PRO A 66 -6.64 18.58 -6.67
N GLY A 67 -6.86 18.61 -5.36
CA GLY A 67 -8.16 18.31 -4.73
C GLY A 67 -8.52 16.82 -4.70
N LYS A 68 -7.56 15.93 -5.00
CA LYS A 68 -7.75 14.47 -4.99
C LYS A 68 -6.84 13.80 -3.97
N GLY A 69 -7.37 12.75 -3.35
CA GLY A 69 -6.64 11.81 -2.52
C GLY A 69 -6.64 10.44 -3.17
N TYR A 70 -5.53 9.70 -3.05
CA TYR A 70 -5.48 8.33 -3.51
C TYR A 70 -6.11 7.42 -2.45
N TRP A 71 -7.03 6.56 -2.86
CA TRP A 71 -7.69 5.61 -1.97
C TRP A 71 -7.90 4.28 -2.67
N MET A 72 -7.41 3.20 -2.05
CA MET A 72 -7.33 1.86 -2.62
C MET A 72 -6.56 1.87 -3.96
N ASP A 73 -7.26 2.05 -5.07
CA ASP A 73 -6.73 1.93 -6.44
C ASP A 73 -7.10 3.10 -7.37
N ASP A 74 -7.64 4.20 -6.83
CA ASP A 74 -8.06 5.36 -7.62
C ASP A 74 -7.80 6.72 -6.94
N TRP A 75 -7.74 7.78 -7.75
CA TRP A 75 -7.75 9.17 -7.31
C TRP A 75 -9.20 9.63 -7.13
N VAL A 76 -9.62 9.75 -5.87
CA VAL A 76 -10.97 10.21 -5.50
C VAL A 76 -10.93 11.63 -4.96
N ASP A 77 -12.08 12.27 -4.77
CA ASP A 77 -12.12 13.57 -4.09
C ASP A 77 -11.45 13.49 -2.72
N ASP A 78 -10.67 14.50 -2.36
CA ASP A 78 -9.88 14.52 -1.12
C ASP A 78 -10.75 14.25 0.12
N ASP A 79 -11.98 14.76 0.13
CA ASP A 79 -12.93 14.55 1.22
C ASP A 79 -13.41 13.09 1.29
N ILE A 80 -13.55 12.42 0.15
CA ILE A 80 -13.88 11.00 0.08
C ILE A 80 -12.70 10.16 0.61
N ALA A 81 -11.48 10.46 0.18
CA ALA A 81 -10.28 9.75 0.66
C ALA A 81 -10.11 9.91 2.19
N LYS A 82 -10.22 11.13 2.70
CA LYS A 82 -10.14 11.42 4.15
C LYS A 82 -11.26 10.73 4.93
N THR A 83 -12.50 10.84 4.45
CA THR A 83 -13.65 10.20 5.11
C THR A 83 -13.48 8.69 5.14
N SER A 84 -12.99 8.08 4.06
CA SER A 84 -12.76 6.63 4.01
C SER A 84 -11.70 6.17 5.01
N LEU A 85 -10.62 6.95 5.18
CA LEU A 85 -9.62 6.69 6.20
C LEU A 85 -10.19 6.86 7.63
N ILE A 86 -11.05 7.85 7.86
CA ILE A 86 -11.74 8.03 9.15
C ILE A 86 -12.69 6.86 9.44
N VAL A 87 -13.41 6.37 8.43
CA VAL A 87 -14.27 5.18 8.55
C VAL A 87 -13.42 3.96 8.91
N LEU A 88 -12.29 3.74 8.23
CA LEU A 88 -11.36 2.65 8.57
C LEU A 88 -10.88 2.75 10.02
N ALA A 89 -10.42 3.92 10.46
CA ALA A 89 -9.96 4.13 11.83
C ALA A 89 -11.09 3.90 12.86
N THR A 90 -12.30 4.36 12.57
CA THR A 90 -13.48 4.14 13.43
C THR A 90 -13.85 2.66 13.52
N SER A 91 -13.80 1.92 12.40
CA SER A 91 -14.02 0.48 12.37
C SER A 91 -12.95 -0.28 13.16
N VAL A 92 -11.69 0.18 13.13
CA VAL A 92 -10.63 -0.41 13.97
C VAL A 92 -10.88 -0.16 15.46
N LYS A 93 -11.16 1.09 15.85
CA LYS A 93 -11.43 1.46 17.25
C LYS A 93 -12.65 0.79 17.86
N SER A 94 -13.67 0.54 17.06
CA SER A 94 -14.88 -0.17 17.48
C SER A 94 -14.68 -1.69 17.55
N GLY A 95 -13.50 -2.21 17.20
CA GLY A 95 -13.20 -3.64 17.15
C GLY A 95 -13.81 -4.38 15.97
N LYS A 96 -14.48 -3.66 15.05
CA LYS A 96 -15.06 -4.23 13.82
C LYS A 96 -13.98 -4.66 12.84
N PHE A 97 -12.86 -3.95 12.84
CA PHE A 97 -11.61 -4.44 12.27
C PHE A 97 -10.57 -4.58 13.38
N LYS A 98 -9.85 -5.69 13.39
CA LYS A 98 -8.73 -5.88 14.30
C LYS A 98 -7.63 -6.65 13.61
N ILE A 99 -6.40 -6.18 13.72
CA ILE A 99 -5.23 -6.93 13.28
C ILE A 99 -4.74 -7.72 14.50
N ILE A 100 -4.72 -9.05 14.41
CA ILE A 100 -4.26 -9.92 15.51
C ILE A 100 -2.76 -10.14 15.38
N ASN A 101 -2.32 -10.48 14.18
CA ASN A 101 -0.91 -10.62 13.85
C ASN A 101 -0.67 -10.24 12.39
N TYR A 102 0.58 -9.95 12.08
CA TYR A 102 1.04 -9.88 10.71
C TYR A 102 2.51 -10.30 10.61
N THR A 103 2.91 -10.70 9.41
CA THR A 103 4.27 -11.10 9.09
C THR A 103 4.71 -10.42 7.80
N LEU A 104 5.81 -9.68 7.89
CA LEU A 104 6.60 -9.25 6.74
C LEU A 104 7.45 -10.43 6.26
N ASN A 105 7.09 -11.03 5.13
CA ASN A 105 7.84 -12.14 4.55
C ASN A 105 9.16 -11.66 3.91
N LYS A 106 9.97 -12.57 3.38
CA LYS A 106 11.18 -12.22 2.61
C LYS A 106 10.79 -11.36 1.38
N PRO A 107 11.60 -10.36 0.98
CA PRO A 107 11.23 -9.52 -0.16
C PRO A 107 11.18 -10.36 -1.45
N LYS A 108 10.17 -10.09 -2.27
CA LYS A 108 10.10 -10.57 -3.66
C LYS A 108 11.10 -9.81 -4.54
N ALA A 109 11.33 -8.55 -4.23
CA ALA A 109 12.22 -7.69 -4.98
C ALA A 109 12.82 -6.59 -4.12
N ASN A 110 14.01 -6.15 -4.52
CA ASN A 110 14.70 -5.00 -3.96
C ASN A 110 15.60 -4.40 -5.05
N PHE A 111 15.38 -3.16 -5.44
CA PHE A 111 16.09 -2.51 -6.55
C PHE A 111 16.09 -0.98 -6.43
N ILE A 112 17.08 -0.34 -7.07
CA ILE A 112 17.06 1.11 -7.26
C ILE A 112 16.24 1.44 -8.51
N SER A 113 15.39 2.45 -8.36
CA SER A 113 14.54 3.01 -9.42
C SER A 113 14.69 4.52 -9.48
N SER A 114 14.03 5.14 -10.46
CA SER A 114 13.92 6.60 -10.59
C SER A 114 13.29 7.29 -9.38
N VAL A 115 12.52 6.56 -8.57
CA VAL A 115 11.82 7.08 -7.38
C VAL A 115 12.51 6.74 -6.05
N GLY A 116 13.65 6.06 -6.11
CA GLY A 116 14.44 5.65 -4.94
C GLY A 116 14.63 4.14 -4.86
N GLU A 117 14.92 3.63 -3.67
CA GLU A 117 15.01 2.18 -3.45
C GLU A 117 13.61 1.62 -3.23
N VAL A 118 13.24 0.64 -4.06
CA VAL A 118 11.93 -0.01 -4.01
C VAL A 118 12.10 -1.42 -3.48
N CYS A 119 11.33 -1.75 -2.45
CA CYS A 119 11.29 -3.09 -1.87
C CYS A 119 9.87 -3.63 -1.84
N VAL A 120 9.67 -4.79 -2.47
CA VAL A 120 8.36 -5.45 -2.53
C VAL A 120 8.35 -6.57 -1.51
N ILE A 121 7.54 -6.42 -0.47
CA ILE A 121 7.44 -7.37 0.65
C ILE A 121 6.03 -7.96 0.70
N PRO A 122 5.88 -9.29 0.55
CA PRO A 122 4.61 -9.95 0.81
C PRO A 122 4.29 -9.87 2.30
N VAL A 123 3.07 -9.45 2.61
CA VAL A 123 2.55 -9.40 3.97
C VAL A 123 1.39 -10.36 4.08
N GLN A 124 1.44 -11.18 5.13
CA GLN A 124 0.32 -11.97 5.58
C GLN A 124 -0.13 -11.43 6.94
N SER A 125 -1.42 -11.19 7.11
CA SER A 125 -1.99 -10.81 8.40
C SER A 125 -3.21 -11.66 8.73
N THR A 126 -3.42 -11.94 10.01
CA THR A 126 -4.71 -12.45 10.49
C THR A 126 -5.40 -11.39 11.31
N GLY A 127 -6.72 -11.36 11.21
CA GLY A 127 -7.52 -10.33 11.85
C GLY A 127 -8.98 -10.69 11.95
N ILE A 128 -9.74 -9.82 12.62
CA ILE A 128 -11.20 -9.88 12.70
C ILE A 128 -11.74 -8.83 11.72
N TYR A 129 -12.69 -9.24 10.88
CA TYR A 129 -13.40 -8.38 9.95
C TYR A 129 -14.91 -8.57 10.11
N TYR A 130 -15.53 -7.68 10.88
CA TYR A 130 -16.91 -7.74 11.34
C TYR A 130 -17.25 -9.12 11.93
N ASP A 131 -16.66 -9.37 13.10
CA ASP A 131 -16.87 -10.55 13.97
C ASP A 131 -16.41 -11.90 13.40
N GLU A 132 -15.77 -11.90 12.21
CA GLU A 132 -15.26 -13.10 11.58
C GLU A 132 -13.73 -13.03 11.39
N GLU A 133 -13.04 -14.11 11.75
CA GLU A 133 -11.59 -14.24 11.58
C GLU A 133 -11.25 -14.45 10.10
N GLY A 134 -10.28 -13.70 9.59
CA GLY A 134 -9.79 -13.83 8.22
C GLY A 134 -8.29 -13.64 8.11
N THR A 135 -7.73 -14.19 7.03
CA THR A 135 -6.32 -14.02 6.65
C THR A 135 -6.23 -13.15 5.41
N THR A 136 -5.47 -12.06 5.50
CA THR A 136 -5.15 -11.18 4.38
C THR A 136 -3.76 -11.50 3.84
N ASN A 137 -3.65 -11.59 2.52
CA ASN A 137 -2.38 -11.62 1.81
C ASN A 137 -2.32 -10.41 0.89
N ALA A 138 -1.22 -9.67 0.91
CA ALA A 138 -0.99 -8.53 0.04
C ALA A 138 0.50 -8.35 -0.24
N ASP A 139 0.85 -7.71 -1.35
CA ASP A 139 2.18 -7.15 -1.52
C ASP A 139 2.18 -5.69 -1.05
N ILE A 140 3.15 -5.34 -0.21
CA ILE A 140 3.41 -3.97 0.18
C ILE A 140 4.70 -3.53 -0.49
N ILE A 141 4.64 -2.39 -1.18
CA ILE A 141 5.78 -1.77 -1.83
C ILE A 141 6.29 -0.67 -0.91
N PHE A 142 7.47 -0.89 -0.33
CA PHE A 142 8.17 0.09 0.46
C PHE A 142 9.11 0.89 -0.44
N VAL A 143 9.11 2.21 -0.32
CA VAL A 143 9.94 3.12 -1.12
C VAL A 143 10.80 3.97 -0.21
N ARG A 144 12.12 3.85 -0.32
CA ARG A 144 13.08 4.69 0.41
C ARG A 144 13.50 5.86 -0.47
N ASP A 145 13.28 7.07 0.03
CA ASP A 145 13.91 8.24 -0.54
C ASP A 145 15.42 8.21 -0.24
N LEU A 146 16.26 8.27 -1.28
CA LEU A 146 17.71 8.10 -1.13
C LEU A 146 18.39 9.26 -0.40
N LYS A 147 17.77 10.44 -0.39
CA LYS A 147 18.35 11.65 0.23
C LYS A 147 18.07 11.72 1.73
N SER A 148 16.82 11.51 2.12
CA SER A 148 16.33 11.59 3.50
C SER A 148 16.38 10.26 4.24
N ASN A 149 16.52 9.14 3.53
CA ASN A 149 16.38 7.78 4.05
C ASN A 149 15.01 7.45 4.65
N LEU A 150 13.98 8.27 4.38
CA LEU A 150 12.61 7.99 4.80
C LEU A 150 12.01 6.87 3.95
N TRP A 151 11.43 5.87 4.61
CA TRP A 151 10.64 4.82 3.98
C TRP A 151 9.15 5.20 3.95
N ARG A 152 8.51 5.00 2.80
CA ARG A 152 7.07 5.17 2.59
C ARG A 152 6.44 3.86 2.10
N ILE A 153 5.14 3.75 2.26
CA ILE A 153 4.35 2.55 2.04
C ILE A 153 3.39 2.79 0.89
N TYR A 154 3.34 1.84 -0.04
CA TYR A 154 2.28 1.71 -1.03
C TYR A 154 1.66 0.31 -0.91
N SER A 155 0.37 0.24 -0.56
CA SER A 155 -0.37 -1.01 -0.49
C SER A 155 -0.86 -1.40 -1.88
N TYR A 156 -0.42 -2.55 -2.40
CA TYR A 156 -0.84 -3.02 -3.73
C TYR A 156 -2.07 -3.92 -3.63
N TYR A 157 -3.14 -3.55 -4.33
CA TYR A 157 -4.43 -4.25 -4.32
C TYR A 157 -4.60 -5.22 -5.50
N GLY A 158 -3.85 -5.03 -6.58
CA GLY A 158 -3.94 -5.78 -7.82
C GLY A 158 -4.95 -5.22 -8.82
N SER A 159 -5.81 -4.29 -8.40
CA SER A 159 -6.81 -3.62 -9.26
C SER A 159 -6.39 -2.21 -9.70
N GLU A 160 -5.14 -1.80 -9.44
CA GLU A 160 -4.60 -0.52 -9.84
C GLU A 160 -4.81 -0.26 -11.33
N ARG A 161 -5.20 0.98 -11.65
CA ARG A 161 -5.12 1.47 -13.03
C ARG A 161 -3.65 1.53 -13.44
N LYS A 162 -3.35 1.03 -14.64
CA LYS A 162 -1.98 0.97 -15.17
C LYS A 162 -1.35 2.36 -15.26
N GLU A 163 -2.15 3.37 -15.60
CA GLU A 163 -1.71 4.75 -15.69
C GLU A 163 -1.19 5.27 -14.34
N TYR A 164 -1.91 5.00 -13.25
CA TYR A 164 -1.51 5.44 -11.91
C TYR A 164 -0.33 4.63 -11.38
N PHE A 165 -0.33 3.31 -11.60
CA PHE A 165 0.81 2.49 -11.20
C PHE A 165 2.10 2.94 -11.89
N ASN A 166 2.03 3.27 -13.19
CA ASN A 166 3.17 3.82 -13.93
C ASN A 166 3.55 5.24 -13.48
N GLU A 167 2.60 6.03 -12.95
CA GLU A 167 2.93 7.33 -12.36
C GLU A 167 3.79 7.17 -11.11
N PHE A 168 3.44 6.19 -10.26
CA PHE A 168 4.13 5.89 -9.01
C PHE A 168 5.47 5.17 -9.21
N PHE A 169 5.53 4.29 -10.21
CA PHE A 169 6.65 3.39 -10.49
C PHE A 169 6.93 3.29 -12.01
N PRO A 170 7.40 4.37 -12.66
CA PRO A 170 7.53 4.44 -14.11
C PRO A 170 8.53 3.44 -14.71
N ASP A 171 9.50 3.01 -13.91
CA ASP A 171 10.55 2.06 -14.28
C ASP A 171 10.45 0.73 -13.52
N PHE A 172 9.24 0.35 -13.07
CA PHE A 172 9.01 -0.92 -12.37
C PHE A 172 9.40 -2.13 -13.25
N PRO A 173 10.33 -3.00 -12.80
CA PRO A 173 10.76 -4.15 -13.59
C PRO A 173 9.64 -5.14 -13.88
N LYS A 174 9.38 -5.41 -15.16
CA LYS A 174 8.37 -6.38 -15.62
C LYS A 174 8.61 -7.82 -15.15
N SER A 175 9.83 -8.14 -14.72
CA SER A 175 10.18 -9.45 -14.18
C SER A 175 9.65 -9.69 -12.76
N ILE A 176 9.32 -8.63 -12.03
CA ILE A 176 8.79 -8.72 -10.68
C ILE A 176 7.29 -8.96 -10.77
N LYS A 177 6.83 -10.11 -10.29
CA LYS A 177 5.42 -10.47 -10.24
C LYS A 177 4.82 -10.05 -8.90
N LEU A 178 3.93 -9.07 -8.94
CA LEU A 178 3.10 -8.69 -7.80
C LEU A 178 1.96 -9.70 -7.59
N SER A 179 1.31 -9.64 -6.45
CA SER A 179 0.13 -10.46 -6.11
C SER A 179 -1.02 -9.56 -5.67
N ALA A 180 -2.21 -9.78 -6.23
CA ALA A 180 -3.40 -9.06 -5.80
C ALA A 180 -3.71 -9.30 -4.33
N SER A 181 -4.17 -8.24 -3.66
CA SER A 181 -4.61 -8.35 -2.28
C SER A 181 -5.87 -9.19 -2.19
N SER A 182 -5.92 -10.05 -1.18
CA SER A 182 -7.10 -10.86 -0.88
C SER A 182 -7.21 -11.12 0.60
N THR A 183 -8.44 -11.15 1.10
CA THR A 183 -8.76 -11.57 2.46
C THR A 183 -9.70 -12.76 2.37
N ILE A 184 -9.33 -13.86 3.01
CA ILE A 184 -10.12 -15.09 3.04
C ILE A 184 -10.50 -15.34 4.49
N TYR A 185 -11.79 -15.41 4.75
CA TYR A 185 -12.32 -15.79 6.04
C TYR A 185 -11.98 -17.23 6.38
N LYS A 186 -12.00 -17.57 7.67
CA LYS A 186 -11.82 -18.94 8.15
C LYS A 186 -12.84 -19.92 7.57
N SER A 187 -14.02 -19.43 7.18
CA SER A 187 -15.06 -20.15 6.45
C SER A 187 -14.66 -20.54 5.02
N GLY A 188 -13.58 -19.96 4.47
CA GLY A 188 -13.16 -20.11 3.09
C GLY A 188 -13.77 -19.06 2.14
N HIS A 189 -14.70 -18.23 2.63
CA HIS A 189 -15.29 -17.14 1.85
C HIS A 189 -14.29 -16.00 1.66
N LYS A 190 -14.19 -15.47 0.43
CA LYS A 190 -13.36 -14.30 0.14
C LYS A 190 -14.13 -13.05 0.55
N LEU A 191 -13.54 -12.22 1.41
CA LEU A 191 -14.11 -10.94 1.80
C LEU A 191 -14.17 -9.99 0.60
N THR A 192 -15.36 -9.44 0.36
CA THR A 192 -15.63 -8.44 -0.68
C THR A 192 -16.01 -7.09 -0.08
N SER A 193 -15.99 -6.03 -0.88
CA SER A 193 -16.51 -4.72 -0.47
C SER A 193 -18.02 -4.76 -0.18
N ILE A 194 -18.76 -5.64 -0.86
CA ILE A 194 -20.18 -5.87 -0.62
C ILE A 194 -20.40 -6.46 0.77
N ASP A 195 -19.62 -7.49 1.15
CA ASP A 195 -19.72 -8.11 2.48
C ASP A 195 -19.48 -7.07 3.59
N VAL A 196 -18.44 -6.25 3.44
CA VAL A 196 -18.13 -5.16 4.38
C VAL A 196 -19.29 -4.18 4.47
N ALA A 197 -19.80 -3.70 3.33
CA ALA A 197 -20.90 -2.75 3.32
C ALA A 197 -22.18 -3.33 3.93
N GLN A 198 -22.53 -4.59 3.63
CA GLN A 198 -23.71 -5.24 4.21
C GLN A 198 -23.61 -5.33 5.73
N LYS A 199 -22.44 -5.70 6.26
CA LYS A 199 -22.20 -5.75 7.70
C LYS A 199 -22.24 -4.34 8.33
N MET A 200 -21.74 -3.31 7.65
CA MET A 200 -21.88 -1.89 8.08
C MET A 200 -23.33 -1.44 8.19
N PHE A 201 -24.14 -1.62 7.14
CA PHE A 201 -25.54 -1.21 7.12
C PHE A 201 -26.34 -1.95 8.21
N LYS A 202 -26.08 -3.26 8.36
CA LYS A 202 -26.67 -4.07 9.43
C LYS A 202 -26.33 -3.54 10.83
N ASP A 203 -25.08 -3.19 11.08
CA ASP A 203 -24.64 -2.63 12.37
C ASP A 203 -25.29 -1.26 12.66
N MET A 204 -25.59 -0.49 11.62
CA MET A 204 -26.33 0.78 11.73
C MET A 204 -27.85 0.58 11.91
N GLY A 205 -28.35 -0.65 11.87
CA GLY A 205 -29.78 -0.95 11.98
C GLY A 205 -30.59 -0.50 10.77
N VAL A 206 -29.94 -0.31 9.61
CA VAL A 206 -30.59 0.13 8.37
C VAL A 206 -30.41 -0.90 7.27
N GLU A 207 -31.41 -1.00 6.40
CA GLU A 207 -31.30 -1.81 5.18
C GLU A 207 -30.43 -1.08 4.16
N MET A 208 -29.59 -1.83 3.43
CA MET A 208 -28.81 -1.27 2.33
C MET A 208 -29.73 -0.89 1.17
N PRO A 209 -29.74 0.37 0.74
CA PRO A 209 -30.54 0.77 -0.41
C PRO A 209 -30.12 0.01 -1.69
N PRO A 210 -31.06 -0.41 -2.55
CA PRO A 210 -30.75 -1.16 -3.76
C PRO A 210 -29.73 -0.47 -4.67
N GLU A 211 -29.78 0.85 -4.77
CA GLU A 211 -28.84 1.66 -5.55
C GLU A 211 -27.40 1.56 -5.04
N VAL A 212 -27.23 1.45 -3.72
CA VAL A 212 -25.90 1.25 -3.11
C VAL A 212 -25.37 -0.13 -3.47
N LEU A 213 -26.21 -1.17 -3.38
CA LEU A 213 -25.83 -2.52 -3.77
C LEU A 213 -25.44 -2.61 -5.25
N ILE A 214 -26.22 -2.01 -6.14
CA ILE A 214 -25.93 -1.96 -7.58
C ILE A 214 -24.59 -1.27 -7.85
N ASN A 215 -24.33 -0.15 -7.18
CA ASN A 215 -23.07 0.58 -7.33
C ASN A 215 -21.87 -0.23 -6.82
N LEU A 216 -22.00 -0.91 -5.67
CA LEU A 216 -20.95 -1.78 -5.14
C LEU A 216 -20.66 -2.96 -6.07
N GLN A 217 -21.70 -3.61 -6.61
CA GLN A 217 -21.56 -4.69 -7.60
C GLN A 217 -20.87 -4.21 -8.88
N LYS A 218 -21.18 -2.99 -9.34
CA LYS A 218 -20.50 -2.39 -10.49
C LYS A 218 -19.02 -2.16 -10.19
N SER A 219 -18.70 -1.51 -9.07
CA SER A 219 -17.32 -1.23 -8.66
C SER A 219 -16.50 -2.50 -8.48
N GLU A 220 -17.09 -3.56 -7.90
CA GLU A 220 -16.42 -4.85 -7.76
C GLU A 220 -16.13 -5.51 -9.11
N LYS A 221 -17.09 -5.50 -10.04
CA LYS A 221 -16.88 -6.01 -11.40
C LYS A 221 -15.75 -5.26 -12.12
N GLU A 222 -15.69 -3.94 -11.96
CA GLU A 222 -14.63 -3.12 -12.54
C GLU A 222 -13.27 -3.44 -11.91
N ALA A 223 -13.19 -3.59 -10.58
CA ALA A 223 -11.96 -3.96 -9.89
C ALA A 223 -11.46 -5.36 -10.32
N GLU A 224 -12.36 -6.35 -10.43
CA GLU A 224 -12.00 -7.69 -10.88
C GLU A 224 -11.61 -7.72 -12.38
N ALA A 225 -12.20 -6.86 -13.22
CA ALA A 225 -11.74 -6.68 -14.60
C ALA A 225 -10.32 -6.10 -14.64
N ARG A 226 -10.00 -5.13 -13.79
CA ARG A 226 -8.63 -4.57 -13.67
C ARG A 226 -7.63 -5.60 -13.16
N LYS A 227 -8.00 -6.42 -12.17
CA LYS A 227 -7.16 -7.53 -11.69
C LYS A 227 -6.78 -8.49 -12.81
N LYS A 228 -7.74 -8.87 -13.66
CA LYS A 228 -7.49 -9.71 -14.84
C LYS A 228 -6.52 -9.06 -15.83
N LEU A 229 -6.70 -7.77 -16.10
CA LEU A 229 -5.77 -7.02 -16.96
C LEU A 229 -4.36 -6.92 -16.37
N ASN A 230 -4.25 -6.92 -15.04
CA ASN A 230 -3.00 -6.93 -14.29
C ASN A 230 -2.41 -8.35 -14.11
N GLY A 231 -3.09 -9.40 -14.59
CA GLY A 231 -2.60 -10.77 -14.63
C GLY A 231 -3.03 -11.68 -13.49
N PHE A 232 -4.17 -11.39 -12.84
CA PHE A 232 -4.74 -12.15 -11.73
C PHE A 232 -6.07 -12.83 -12.07
#